data_AF-A0A382UEA2-F1
#
_entry.id   AF-A0A382UEA2-F1
#
_cell.length_a   1.000
_cell.length_b   1.000
_cell.length_c   1.000
_cell.angle_alpha   90.00
_cell.angle_beta   90.00
_cell.angle_gamma   90.00
#
_symmetry.space_group_name_H-M   'P 1'
#
loop_
_entity.id
_entity.type
_entity.pdbx_description
1 polymer ?
#
loop_
_entity_poly.entity_id
_entity_poly.type
_entity_poly.pdbx_seq_one_letter_code
_entity_poly.pdbx_strand_id
1 'polypeptide(L)'
;MIYVGSNEDVARHIGPDTEVLDLGRAFVTPGFYDNHVHFEGTGRLLYGLNLLDVSDEENFVARIRDVDGRYAPGTWITGGDWSAYETWAEGDVAQAGREINPDDLYGNFFLPNKSMIDHFTADRPVLVRRFDRKVYMANSAALELAGITASAPDPDGIEVERNENG
;
A
#
# COMPACT_ATOMS: atom_id res chain seq x y z
N MET A 1 18.48 20.35 26.68
CA MET A 1 19.72 20.98 26.20
C MET A 1 20.17 21.99 27.25
N ILE A 2 21.37 21.82 27.81
CA ILE A 2 21.87 22.67 28.92
C ILE A 2 22.96 23.65 28.51
N TYR A 3 23.61 23.43 27.35
CA TYR A 3 24.62 24.30 26.78
C TYR A 3 24.65 24.11 25.25
N VAL A 4 24.92 25.19 24.51
CA VAL A 4 25.23 25.20 23.07
C VAL A 4 26.34 26.21 22.85
N GLY A 5 27.41 25.80 22.16
CA GLY A 5 28.54 26.67 21.92
C GLY A 5 29.80 25.89 21.57
N SER A 6 30.94 26.30 22.11
CA SER A 6 32.25 25.74 21.75
C SER A 6 32.54 24.39 22.43
N ASN A 7 33.44 23.59 21.83
CA ASN A 7 33.93 22.35 22.43
C ASN A 7 34.73 22.59 23.72
N GLU A 8 35.35 23.77 23.86
CA GLU A 8 36.13 24.10 25.04
C GLU A 8 35.23 24.44 26.24
N ASP A 9 34.20 25.24 26.01
CA ASP A 9 33.29 25.69 27.08
C ASP A 9 32.38 24.55 27.57
N VAL A 10 31.94 23.66 26.68
CA VAL A 10 31.11 22.52 27.07
C VAL A 10 31.84 21.55 28.02
N ALA A 11 33.19 21.54 27.99
CA ALA A 11 34.00 20.66 28.83
C ALA A 11 33.77 20.87 30.33
N ARG A 12 33.33 22.06 30.76
CA ARG A 12 32.99 22.36 32.16
C ARG A 12 31.78 21.58 32.68
N HIS A 13 30.99 21.01 31.78
CA HIS A 13 29.81 20.21 32.09
C HIS A 13 30.07 18.70 32.03
N ILE A 14 31.30 18.26 31.71
CA ILE A 14 31.67 16.84 31.61
C ILE A 14 32.15 16.33 32.98
N GLY A 15 31.48 15.31 33.51
CA GLY A 15 31.82 14.63 34.76
C GLY A 15 32.34 13.20 34.54
N PRO A 16 32.67 12.47 35.64
CA PRO A 16 33.20 11.11 35.56
C PRO A 16 32.24 10.11 34.91
N ASP A 17 30.93 10.36 35.00
CA ASP A 17 29.88 9.50 34.42
C ASP A 17 29.35 10.04 33.08
N THR A 18 29.99 11.06 32.49
CA THR A 18 29.55 11.64 31.21
C THR A 18 30.12 10.88 30.03
N GLU A 19 29.25 10.37 29.17
CA GLU A 19 29.63 9.85 27.86
C GLU A 19 29.91 11.00 26.90
N VAL A 20 31.08 10.98 26.25
CA VAL A 20 31.50 11.96 25.25
C VAL A 20 31.51 11.31 23.88
N LEU A 21 30.67 11.82 22.98
CA LEU A 21 30.59 11.41 21.58
C LEU A 21 31.32 12.44 20.71
N ASP A 22 32.51 12.09 20.22
CA ASP A 22 33.25 12.94 19.26
C ASP A 22 32.69 12.73 17.85
N LEU A 23 32.08 13.79 17.31
CA LEU A 23 31.45 13.78 15.98
C LEU A 23 32.43 14.15 14.86
N GLY A 24 33.68 14.50 15.19
CA GLY A 24 34.69 14.95 14.23
C GLY A 24 34.20 16.16 13.41
N ARG A 25 33.97 15.95 12.12
CA ARG A 25 33.46 16.98 11.18
C ARG A 25 31.99 16.76 10.78
N ALA A 26 31.28 15.85 11.44
CA ALA A 26 29.87 15.62 11.16
C ALA A 26 29.04 16.85 11.58
N PHE A 27 27.94 17.07 10.86
CA PHE A 27 27.01 18.15 11.11
C PHE A 27 25.87 17.69 12.02
N VAL A 28 25.52 18.52 13.00
CA VAL A 28 24.39 18.29 13.91
C VAL A 28 23.30 19.32 13.60
N THR A 29 22.08 18.84 13.45
CA THR A 29 20.88 19.65 13.18
C THR A 29 19.79 19.27 14.17
N PRO A 30 18.82 20.17 14.47
CA PRO A 30 17.55 19.74 15.02
C PRO A 30 16.96 18.60 14.20
N GLY A 31 16.33 17.64 14.89
CA GLY A 31 15.58 16.57 14.23
C GLY A 31 14.44 17.14 13.39
N PHE A 32 14.08 16.44 12.31
CA PHE A 32 12.93 16.83 11.52
C PHE A 32 11.64 16.72 12.34
N TYR A 33 10.75 17.69 12.13
CA TYR A 33 9.42 17.70 12.74
C TYR A 33 8.39 17.78 11.63
N ASP A 34 7.63 16.69 11.45
CA ASP A 34 6.50 16.65 10.54
C ASP A 34 5.22 16.97 11.32
N ASN A 35 4.59 18.10 10.99
CA ASN A 35 3.41 18.59 11.70
C ASN A 35 2.09 18.05 11.14
N HIS A 36 2.11 17.29 10.04
CA HIS A 36 0.92 16.70 9.45
C HIS A 36 1.22 15.30 8.92
N VAL A 37 0.81 14.30 9.69
CA VAL A 37 1.07 12.90 9.37
C VAL A 37 -0.19 12.07 9.48
N HIS A 38 -0.31 11.07 8.60
CA HIS A 38 -1.33 10.04 8.67
C HIS A 38 -0.70 8.74 9.21
N PHE A 39 -0.49 8.67 10.53
CA PHE A 39 0.19 7.53 11.16
C PHE A 39 -0.44 6.18 10.84
N GLU A 40 -1.77 6.09 10.86
CA GLU A 40 -2.48 4.88 10.48
C GLU A 40 -2.20 4.52 9.01
N GLY A 41 -2.29 5.49 8.10
CA GLY A 41 -2.01 5.30 6.68
C GLY A 41 -0.58 4.83 6.42
N THR A 42 0.41 5.40 7.11
CA THR A 42 1.80 4.94 7.05
C THR A 42 1.95 3.53 7.63
N GLY A 43 1.30 3.24 8.75
CA GLY A 43 1.27 1.90 9.34
C GLY A 43 0.71 0.86 8.38
N ARG A 44 -0.39 1.17 7.70
CA ARG A 44 -1.00 0.31 6.66
C ARG A 44 -0.05 0.10 5.49
N LEU A 45 0.69 1.13 5.07
CA LEU A 45 1.64 1.01 3.95
C LEU A 45 2.86 0.13 4.30
N LEU A 46 3.33 0.18 5.54
CA LEU A 46 4.53 -0.53 5.99
C LEU A 46 4.24 -1.96 6.46
N TYR A 47 3.13 -2.16 7.17
CA TYR A 47 2.78 -3.44 7.81
C TYR A 47 1.56 -4.11 7.20
N GLY A 48 0.72 -3.34 6.51
CA GLY A 48 -0.48 -3.87 5.85
C GLY A 48 -0.19 -4.44 4.47
N LEU A 49 -1.25 -4.54 3.67
CA LEU A 49 -1.13 -4.88 2.25
C LEU A 49 -0.70 -3.64 1.46
N ASN A 50 0.51 -3.70 0.93
CA ASN A 50 1.05 -2.72 0.00
C ASN A 50 1.18 -3.35 -1.39
N LEU A 51 0.46 -2.79 -2.36
CA LEU A 51 0.48 -3.20 -3.75
C LEU A 51 0.96 -2.08 -4.69
N LEU A 52 1.49 -0.96 -4.19
CA LEU A 52 1.80 0.22 -5.01
C LEU A 52 2.67 -0.09 -6.25
N ASP A 53 3.59 -1.05 -6.09
CA ASP A 53 4.54 -1.52 -7.10
C ASP A 53 4.09 -2.79 -7.85
N VAL A 54 2.87 -3.27 -7.61
CA VAL A 54 2.37 -4.52 -8.18
C VAL A 54 1.54 -4.25 -9.43
N SER A 55 1.96 -4.85 -10.54
CA SER A 55 1.25 -4.82 -11.82
C SER A 55 1.29 -6.16 -12.58
N ASP A 56 1.44 -7.26 -11.85
CA ASP A 56 1.45 -8.61 -12.39
C ASP A 56 0.88 -9.62 -11.38
N GLU A 57 0.43 -10.77 -11.89
CA GLU A 57 -0.20 -11.82 -11.10
C GLU A 57 0.74 -12.45 -10.07
N GLU A 58 2.01 -12.66 -10.42
CA GLU A 58 2.97 -13.32 -9.55
C GLU A 58 3.19 -12.50 -8.27
N ASN A 59 3.49 -11.22 -8.41
CA ASN A 59 3.67 -10.30 -7.29
C ASN A 59 2.36 -10.09 -6.53
N PHE A 60 1.22 -10.03 -7.23
CA PHE A 60 -0.08 -9.89 -6.58
C PHE A 60 -0.38 -11.07 -5.65
N VAL A 61 -0.27 -12.30 -6.16
CA VAL A 61 -0.50 -13.52 -5.37
C VAL A 61 0.49 -13.61 -4.21
N ALA A 62 1.77 -13.29 -4.45
CA ALA A 62 2.80 -13.31 -3.41
C ALA A 62 2.48 -12.35 -2.26
N ARG A 63 2.05 -11.11 -2.56
CA ARG A 63 1.70 -10.12 -1.53
C ARG A 63 0.44 -10.47 -0.76
N ILE A 64 -0.59 -11.01 -1.44
CA ILE A 64 -1.79 -11.48 -0.75
C ILE A 64 -1.45 -12.65 0.18
N ARG A 65 -0.62 -13.60 -0.26
CA ARG A 65 -0.20 -14.73 0.56
C ARG A 65 0.62 -14.31 1.80
N ASP A 66 1.49 -13.31 1.65
CA ASP A 66 2.25 -12.76 2.78
C ASP A 66 1.33 -12.16 3.86
N VAL A 67 0.40 -11.29 3.49
CA VAL A 67 -0.52 -10.70 4.48
C VAL A 67 -1.47 -11.73 5.07
N ASP A 68 -1.89 -12.72 4.28
CA ASP A 68 -2.74 -13.82 4.72
C ASP A 68 -2.06 -14.63 5.83
N GLY A 69 -0.75 -14.92 5.69
CA GLY A 69 0.02 -15.61 6.73
C GLY A 69 0.29 -14.78 7.99
N ARG A 70 0.27 -13.44 7.89
CA ARG A 70 0.57 -12.53 9.01
C ARG A 70 -0.66 -12.07 9.78
N TYR A 71 -1.81 -11.99 9.12
CA TYR A 71 -3.01 -11.42 9.71
C TYR A 71 -3.68 -12.42 10.64
N ALA A 72 -4.30 -11.91 11.70
CA ALA A 72 -5.08 -12.74 12.61
C ALA A 72 -6.30 -13.34 11.88
N PRO A 73 -6.76 -14.55 12.27
CA PRO A 73 -7.99 -15.14 11.73
C PRO A 73 -9.18 -14.18 11.81
N GLY A 74 -10.03 -14.16 10.77
CA GLY A 74 -11.19 -13.26 10.69
C GLY A 74 -10.88 -11.81 10.30
N THR A 75 -9.61 -11.43 10.18
CA THR A 75 -9.22 -10.09 9.71
C THR A 75 -9.39 -10.00 8.20
N TRP A 76 -10.12 -9.00 7.71
CA TRP A 76 -10.25 -8.75 6.27
C TRP A 76 -8.92 -8.28 5.68
N ILE A 77 -8.62 -8.71 4.45
CA ILE A 77 -7.53 -8.13 3.67
C ILE A 77 -8.12 -6.99 2.84
N THR A 78 -7.81 -5.75 3.22
CA THR A 78 -8.31 -4.55 2.54
C THR A 78 -7.19 -3.58 2.20
N GLY A 79 -7.53 -2.58 1.36
CA GLY A 79 -6.57 -1.59 0.87
C GLY A 79 -6.05 -2.00 -0.51
N GLY A 80 -4.75 -2.25 -0.62
CA GLY A 80 -4.09 -2.48 -1.89
C GLY A 80 -3.47 -1.20 -2.43
N ASP A 81 -4.13 -0.58 -3.41
CA ASP A 81 -3.60 0.51 -4.24
C ASP A 81 -2.64 0.01 -5.34
N TRP A 82 -3.02 -1.08 -6.04
CA TRP A 82 -2.17 -1.66 -7.10
C TRP A 82 -2.02 -0.75 -8.33
N SER A 83 -0.98 -1.01 -9.13
CA SER A 83 -0.56 -0.20 -10.29
C SER A 83 -0.33 1.28 -10.00
N ALA A 84 -0.11 1.69 -8.75
CA ALA A 84 0.09 3.10 -8.40
C ALA A 84 1.26 3.73 -9.15
N TYR A 85 2.40 3.05 -9.19
CA TYR A 85 3.58 3.56 -9.91
C TYR A 85 3.38 3.60 -11.42
N GLU A 86 2.59 2.68 -11.98
CA GLU A 86 2.22 2.74 -13.39
C GLU A 86 1.30 3.94 -13.66
N THR A 87 0.29 4.17 -12.80
CA THR A 87 -0.58 5.35 -12.87
C THR A 87 0.18 6.66 -12.68
N TRP A 88 1.21 6.70 -11.84
CA TRP A 88 2.07 7.89 -11.68
C TRP A 88 2.94 8.12 -12.91
N ALA A 89 3.49 7.06 -13.51
CA ALA A 89 4.25 7.16 -14.75
C ALA A 89 3.38 7.68 -15.93
N GLU A 90 2.07 7.48 -15.90
CA GLU A 90 1.15 8.11 -16.85
C GLU A 90 0.94 9.61 -16.58
N GLY A 91 0.95 10.02 -15.31
CA GLY A 91 0.73 11.40 -14.87
C GLY A 91 1.98 12.29 -14.91
N ASP A 92 3.18 11.70 -14.90
CA ASP A 92 4.43 12.42 -15.08
C ASP A 92 4.56 12.84 -16.55
N VAL A 93 4.27 14.12 -16.81
CA VAL A 93 4.33 14.84 -18.10
C VAL A 93 5.71 14.88 -18.77
N ALA A 94 6.61 13.97 -18.42
CA ALA A 94 7.90 13.77 -19.06
C ALA A 94 7.98 12.35 -19.64
N GLN A 95 7.28 12.13 -20.75
CA GLN A 95 7.52 11.01 -21.69
C GLN A 95 7.57 9.60 -21.07
N ALA A 96 6.43 9.05 -20.66
CA ALA A 96 6.28 7.60 -20.73
C ALA A 96 5.78 7.24 -22.13
N GLY A 97 6.64 6.66 -22.97
CA GLY A 97 6.30 6.12 -24.30
C GLY A 97 5.38 4.89 -24.24
N ARG A 98 4.40 4.87 -23.32
CA ARG A 98 3.36 3.85 -23.25
C ARG A 98 2.16 4.35 -24.04
N GLU A 99 1.80 3.63 -25.10
CA GLU A 99 0.54 3.84 -25.82
C GLU A 99 -0.60 3.33 -24.94
N ILE A 100 -1.34 4.25 -24.32
CA ILE A 100 -2.63 3.94 -23.70
C ILE A 100 -3.58 3.61 -24.84
N ASN A 101 -4.26 2.46 -24.78
CA ASN A 101 -5.37 2.20 -25.68
C ASN A 101 -6.54 3.13 -25.28
N PRO A 102 -6.89 4.14 -26.11
CA PRO A 102 -7.98 5.06 -25.77
C PRO A 102 -9.35 4.36 -25.76
N ASP A 103 -9.45 3.16 -26.33
CA ASP A 103 -10.67 2.35 -26.35
C ASP A 103 -10.75 1.38 -25.15
N ASP A 104 -9.70 1.31 -24.31
CA ASP A 104 -9.72 0.54 -23.07
C ASP A 104 -10.12 1.45 -21.91
N LEU A 105 -11.34 1.25 -21.39
CA LEU A 105 -11.90 1.96 -20.24
C LEU A 105 -11.00 1.89 -18.99
N TYR A 106 -10.12 0.89 -18.93
CA TYR A 106 -9.24 0.62 -17.81
C TYR A 106 -7.76 0.85 -18.12
N GLY A 107 -7.38 1.37 -19.29
CA GLY A 107 -6.03 1.85 -19.61
C GLY A 107 -4.95 0.76 -19.75
N ASN A 108 -5.34 -0.50 -20.00
CA ASN A 108 -4.44 -1.65 -20.12
C ASN A 108 -3.57 -1.92 -18.87
N PHE A 109 -4.07 -1.53 -17.70
CA PHE A 109 -3.46 -1.88 -16.42
C PHE A 109 -3.74 -3.33 -16.04
N PHE A 110 -2.91 -3.86 -15.14
CA PHE A 110 -3.16 -5.16 -14.52
C PHE A 110 -4.51 -5.22 -13.81
N LEU A 111 -5.28 -6.26 -14.14
CA LEU A 111 -6.61 -6.56 -13.59
C LEU A 111 -6.57 -7.91 -12.86
N PRO A 112 -6.35 -7.92 -11.54
CA PRO A 112 -6.41 -9.16 -10.78
C PRO A 112 -7.86 -9.69 -10.74
N ASN A 113 -8.00 -11.01 -10.76
CA ASN A 113 -9.31 -11.66 -10.59
C ASN A 113 -9.29 -12.63 -9.41
N LYS A 114 -10.47 -12.93 -8.88
CA LYS A 114 -10.63 -13.76 -7.67
C LYS A 114 -9.99 -15.15 -7.78
N SER A 115 -9.94 -15.75 -8.98
CA SER A 115 -9.41 -17.12 -9.16
C SER A 115 -7.91 -17.22 -8.84
N MET A 116 -7.17 -16.11 -8.96
CA MET A 116 -5.75 -16.01 -8.59
C MET A 116 -5.52 -16.31 -7.10
N ILE A 117 -6.50 -16.02 -6.23
CA ILE A 117 -6.33 -16.08 -4.77
C ILE A 117 -7.36 -16.93 -4.02
N ASP A 118 -8.49 -17.28 -4.65
CA ASP A 118 -9.58 -18.03 -4.02
C ASP A 118 -9.09 -19.35 -3.38
N HIS A 119 -8.13 -20.02 -4.02
CA HIS A 119 -7.64 -21.32 -3.57
C HIS A 119 -6.93 -21.31 -2.20
N PHE A 120 -6.51 -20.14 -1.69
CA PHE A 120 -5.87 -20.01 -0.38
C PHE A 120 -6.47 -18.92 0.52
N THR A 121 -7.51 -18.21 0.07
CA THR A 121 -8.17 -17.13 0.84
C THR A 121 -9.63 -17.44 1.18
N ALA A 122 -10.06 -18.71 1.08
CA ALA A 122 -11.46 -19.11 1.23
C ALA A 122 -12.06 -18.79 2.61
N ASP A 123 -11.26 -18.71 3.66
CA ASP A 123 -11.67 -18.38 5.03
C ASP A 123 -11.51 -16.89 5.38
N ARG A 124 -11.05 -16.08 4.42
CA ARG A 124 -10.72 -14.67 4.65
C ARG A 124 -11.24 -13.76 3.52
N PRO A 125 -12.16 -12.84 3.83
CA PRO A 125 -12.61 -11.86 2.85
C PRO A 125 -11.47 -10.95 2.39
N VAL A 126 -11.32 -10.82 1.07
CA VAL A 126 -10.37 -9.92 0.42
C VAL A 126 -11.13 -8.91 -0.41
N LEU A 127 -10.91 -7.62 -0.17
CA LEU A 127 -11.42 -6.51 -0.99
C LEU A 127 -10.31 -5.47 -1.17
N VAL A 128 -9.72 -5.46 -2.35
CA VAL A 128 -8.61 -4.57 -2.69
C VAL A 128 -9.00 -3.64 -3.84
N ARG A 129 -8.32 -2.50 -3.95
CA ARG A 129 -8.59 -1.49 -4.99
C ARG A 129 -7.34 -1.12 -5.79
N ARG A 130 -7.56 -0.72 -7.04
CA ARG A 130 -6.56 -0.05 -7.86
C ARG A 130 -6.28 1.34 -7.28
N PHE A 131 -5.08 1.86 -7.51
CA PHE A 131 -4.68 3.18 -7.00
C PHE A 131 -5.67 4.30 -7.34
N ASP A 132 -6.23 4.30 -8.55
CA ASP A 132 -7.20 5.29 -9.02
C ASP A 132 -8.61 5.17 -8.42
N ARG A 133 -8.84 4.12 -7.61
CA ARG A 133 -10.10 3.81 -6.93
C ARG A 133 -11.29 3.58 -7.86
N LYS A 134 -11.03 3.27 -9.13
CA LYS A 134 -12.07 2.95 -10.12
C LYS A 134 -12.36 1.45 -10.23
N VAL A 135 -11.36 0.62 -9.92
CA VAL A 135 -11.46 -0.83 -10.01
C VAL A 135 -11.21 -1.46 -8.65
N TYR A 136 -12.02 -2.46 -8.30
CA TYR A 136 -11.92 -3.24 -7.08
C TYR A 136 -11.89 -4.73 -7.45
N MET A 137 -11.12 -5.51 -6.69
CA MET A 137 -11.15 -6.97 -6.77
C MET A 137 -11.59 -7.51 -5.42
N ALA A 138 -12.63 -8.34 -5.44
CA ALA A 138 -13.16 -9.05 -4.29
C ALA A 138 -13.02 -10.57 -4.51
N ASN A 139 -12.56 -11.30 -3.49
CA ASN A 139 -12.56 -12.77 -3.56
C ASN A 139 -13.96 -13.35 -3.30
N SER A 140 -14.12 -14.65 -3.49
CA SER A 140 -15.43 -15.32 -3.31
C SER A 140 -16.03 -15.11 -1.91
N ALA A 141 -15.21 -15.15 -0.85
CA ALA A 141 -15.65 -14.94 0.51
C ALA A 141 -16.20 -13.51 0.74
N ALA A 142 -15.56 -12.49 0.15
CA ALA A 142 -16.03 -11.11 0.24
C ALA A 142 -17.34 -10.89 -0.55
N LEU A 143 -17.44 -11.47 -1.74
CA LEU A 143 -18.65 -11.39 -2.58
C LEU A 143 -19.86 -12.05 -1.90
N GLU A 144 -19.67 -13.22 -1.29
CA GLU A 144 -20.72 -13.93 -0.55
C GLU A 144 -21.25 -13.09 0.62
N LEU A 145 -20.34 -12.50 1.42
CA LEU A 145 -20.72 -11.61 2.52
C LEU A 145 -21.45 -10.34 2.06
N ALA A 146 -21.17 -9.87 0.84
CA ALA A 146 -21.85 -8.74 0.23
C ALA A 146 -23.19 -9.11 -0.43
N GLY A 147 -23.54 -10.40 -0.51
CA GLY A 147 -24.72 -10.88 -1.22
C GLY A 147 -24.63 -10.72 -2.74
N ILE A 148 -23.42 -10.53 -3.28
CA ILE A 148 -23.18 -10.43 -4.73
C ILE A 148 -23.11 -11.85 -5.28
N THR A 149 -24.06 -12.19 -6.14
CA THR A 149 -24.15 -13.48 -6.81
C THR A 149 -24.26 -13.29 -8.32
N ALA A 150 -24.11 -14.38 -9.09
CA ALA A 150 -24.29 -14.41 -10.53
C ALA A 150 -25.59 -13.74 -11.01
N SER A 151 -26.67 -13.85 -10.23
CA SER A 151 -28.00 -13.32 -10.56
C SER A 151 -28.38 -12.05 -9.79
N ALA A 152 -27.55 -11.61 -8.85
CA ALA A 152 -27.80 -10.37 -8.12
C ALA A 152 -27.68 -9.18 -9.08
N PRO A 153 -28.60 -8.18 -9.00
CA PRO A 153 -28.40 -6.93 -9.72
C PRO A 153 -27.16 -6.21 -9.21
N ASP A 154 -26.55 -5.43 -10.09
CA ASP A 154 -25.43 -4.58 -9.74
C ASP A 154 -25.84 -3.52 -8.70
N PRO A 155 -25.00 -3.26 -7.68
CA PRO A 155 -25.26 -2.19 -6.73
C PRO A 155 -25.27 -0.81 -7.41
N ASP A 156 -26.00 0.14 -6.83
CA ASP A 156 -26.10 1.51 -7.37
C ASP A 156 -24.71 2.13 -7.60
N GLY A 157 -24.40 2.47 -8.86
CA GLY A 157 -23.15 3.11 -9.26
C GLY A 157 -21.92 2.19 -9.32
N ILE A 158 -22.12 0.88 -9.22
CA ILE A 158 -21.06 -0.14 -9.31
C ILE A 158 -21.41 -1.10 -10.44
N GLU A 159 -20.47 -1.35 -11.35
CA GLU A 159 -20.58 -2.44 -12.33
C GLU A 159 -19.84 -3.65 -11.79
N VAL A 160 -20.50 -4.81 -11.75
CA VAL A 160 -19.86 -6.07 -11.31
C VAL A 160 -19.52 -6.90 -12.53
N GLU A 161 -18.23 -7.00 -12.82
CA GLU A 161 -17.74 -7.89 -13.88
C GLU A 161 -18.01 -9.35 -13.51
N ARG A 162 -18.73 -10.05 -14.39
CA ARG A 162 -19.08 -11.46 -14.25
C ARG A 162 -18.48 -12.25 -15.40
N ASN A 163 -17.96 -13.44 -15.11
CA ASN A 163 -17.45 -14.33 -16.14
C ASN A 163 -18.57 -15.22 -16.70
N GLU A 164 -18.24 -16.20 -17.54
CA GLU A 164 -19.22 -17.10 -18.16
C GLU A 164 -20.06 -17.89 -17.14
N ASN A 165 -19.56 -18.07 -15.91
CA ASN A 165 -20.25 -18.75 -14.82
C ASN A 165 -20.99 -17.78 -13.88
N GLY A 166 -21.05 -16.50 -14.23
CA GLY A 166 -21.58 -15.41 -13.40
C GLY A 166 -20.53 -14.80 -12.48
#